data_AF-A0A961ZLS3-F1
#
_entry.id   AF-A0A961ZLS3-F1
#
_cell.length_a   1.000
_cell.length_b   1.000
_cell.length_c   1.000
_cell.angle_alpha   90.00
_cell.angle_beta   90.00
_cell.angle_gamma   90.00
#
_symmetry.space_group_name_H-M   'P 1'
#
loop_
_entity.id
_entity.type
_entity.pdbx_description
1 polymer ?
#
loop_
_entity_poly.entity_id
_entity_poly.type
_entity_poly.pdbx_seq_one_letter_code
_entity_poly.pdbx_strand_id
1 'polypeptide(L)' 'MAFDAIKAELGILMTRMQNEPEDRHELYLVVMEKLNEMKAFGMPLPEDLVKLEAALEAEFAQDVRDSKRG' A
#
# COMPACT_ATOMS: atom_id res chain seq x y z
N MET A 1 4.48 15.24 -16.79
CA MET A 1 3.03 15.36 -16.53
C MET A 1 2.78 15.02 -15.06
N ALA A 2 1.75 15.57 -14.42
CA ALA A 2 1.50 15.33 -12.98
C ALA A 2 1.25 13.84 -12.65
N PHE A 3 0.71 13.07 -13.59
CA PHE A 3 0.46 11.65 -13.47
C PHE A 3 1.71 10.77 -13.32
N ASP A 4 2.71 10.97 -14.17
CA ASP A 4 3.95 10.18 -14.11
C ASP A 4 4.72 10.40 -12.81
N ALA A 5 4.61 11.61 -12.25
CA ALA A 5 5.18 11.93 -10.95
C ALA A 5 4.49 11.15 -9.82
N ILE A 6 3.15 11.12 -9.81
CA ILE A 6 2.38 10.37 -8.80
C ILE A 6 2.69 8.87 -8.89
N LYS A 7 2.78 8.30 -10.09
CA LYS A 7 3.16 6.90 -10.29
C LYS A 7 4.58 6.59 -9.82
N ALA A 8 5.54 7.48 -10.11
CA ALA A 8 6.92 7.32 -9.67
C ALA A 8 7.03 7.38 -8.13
N GLU A 9 6.32 8.31 -7.49
CA GLU A 9 6.24 8.38 -6.03
C GLU A 9 5.62 7.12 -5.43
N LEU A 10 4.51 6.64 -5.99
CA LEU A 10 3.89 5.37 -5.57
C LEU A 10 4.86 4.20 -5.69
N GLY A 11 5.59 4.08 -6.79
CA GLY A 11 6.62 3.05 -6.97
C GLY A 11 7.73 3.10 -5.92
N ILE A 12 8.16 4.31 -5.53
CA ILE A 12 9.14 4.51 -4.45
C ILE A 12 8.55 4.09 -3.10
N LEU A 13 7.33 4.50 -2.78
CA LEU A 13 6.60 4.10 -1.56
C LEU A 13 6.46 2.58 -1.47
N MET A 14 6.11 1.92 -2.57
CA MET A 14 6.01 0.46 -2.65
C MET A 14 7.34 -0.24 -2.42
N THR A 15 8.41 0.30 -3.00
CA THR A 15 9.77 -0.22 -2.79
C THR A 15 10.19 -0.07 -1.32
N ARG A 16 9.86 1.05 -0.68
CA ARG A 16 10.12 1.27 0.75
C ARG A 16 9.33 0.30 1.62
N MET A 17 8.05 0.08 1.34
CA MET A 17 7.26 -0.92 2.08
C MET A 17 7.84 -2.34 1.99
N GLN A 18 8.41 -2.74 0.84
CA GLN A 18 9.07 -4.03 0.74
C GLN A 18 10.33 -4.13 1.61
N ASN A 19 11.12 -3.05 1.69
CA ASN A 19 12.38 -3.03 2.43
C ASN A 19 12.22 -2.76 3.93
N GLU A 20 11.19 -1.99 4.32
CA GLU A 20 10.96 -1.50 5.68
C GLU A 20 9.56 -1.93 6.15
N PRO A 21 9.43 -3.16 6.69
CA PRO A 21 8.15 -3.70 7.14
C PRO A 21 7.54 -2.95 8.34
N GLU A 22 8.38 -2.31 9.15
CA GLU A 22 8.00 -1.67 10.40
C GLU A 22 7.03 -0.49 10.16
N ASP A 23 7.23 0.25 9.06
CA ASP A 23 6.45 1.44 8.70
C ASP A 23 5.39 1.16 7.62
N ARG A 24 5.13 -0.11 7.30
CA ARG A 24 4.17 -0.50 6.25
C ARG A 24 2.79 0.11 6.46
N HIS A 25 2.34 0.23 7.70
CA HIS A 25 1.03 0.82 8.01
C HIS A 25 0.96 2.32 7.68
N GLU A 26 1.99 3.09 8.03
CA GLU A 26 2.03 4.52 7.68
C GLU A 26 2.18 4.74 6.17
N LEU A 27 3.07 3.97 5.53
CA LEU A 27 3.28 4.02 4.08
C LEU A 27 1.99 3.63 3.33
N TYR A 28 1.22 2.66 3.85
CA TYR A 28 -0.09 2.28 3.29
C TYR A 28 -1.10 3.43 3.33
N LEU A 29 -1.18 4.18 4.43
CA LEU A 29 -2.08 5.33 4.55
C LEU A 29 -1.74 6.41 3.53
N VAL A 30 -0.45 6.74 3.38
CA VAL A 30 0.04 7.72 2.38
C VAL A 30 -0.26 7.27 0.96
N VAL A 31 -0.08 5.98 0.67
CA VAL A 31 -0.38 5.37 -0.61
C VAL A 31 -1.89 5.42 -0.92
N MET A 32 -2.74 5.12 0.06
CA MET A 32 -4.20 5.19 -0.08
C MET A 32 -4.71 6.61 -0.27
N GLU A 33 -4.10 7.59 0.37
CA GLU A 33 -4.42 9.01 0.18
C GLU A 33 -4.13 9.45 -1.26
N LYS A 34 -2.94 9.16 -1.78
CA LYS A 34 -2.56 9.40 -3.18
C LYS A 34 -3.48 8.66 -4.16
N LEU A 35 -3.93 7.47 -3.79
CA LEU A 35 -4.88 6.73 -4.62
C LEU A 35 -6.27 7.31 -4.64
N ASN A 36 -6.77 7.80 -3.50
CA ASN A 36 -8.09 8.42 -3.45
C ASN A 36 -8.13 9.67 -4.32
N GLU A 37 -7.03 10.42 -4.41
CA GLU A 37 -6.86 11.47 -5.41
C GLU A 37 -7.02 10.89 -6.83
N MET A 38 -6.26 9.85 -7.20
CA MET A 38 -6.35 9.20 -8.52
C MET A 38 -7.75 8.65 -8.84
N LYS A 39 -8.43 8.09 -7.85
CA LYS A 39 -9.79 7.54 -7.97
C LYS A 39 -10.82 8.65 -8.11
N ALA A 40 -10.62 9.79 -7.44
CA ALA A 40 -11.44 10.99 -7.62
C ALA A 40 -11.32 11.55 -9.05
N PHE A 41 -10.17 11.36 -9.70
CA PHE A 41 -10.00 11.63 -11.13
C PHE A 41 -10.63 10.57 -12.06
N GLY A 42 -11.26 9.52 -11.52
CA GLY A 42 -11.97 8.48 -12.28
C GLY A 42 -11.04 7.43 -12.91
N MET A 43 -9.82 7.27 -12.40
CA MET A 43 -8.84 6.35 -12.97
C MET A 43 -8.89 4.94 -12.34
N PRO A 44 -8.54 3.88 -13.10
CA PRO A 44 -8.43 2.53 -12.56
C PRO A 44 -7.21 2.40 -11.62
N LEU A 45 -7.40 1.67 -10.51
CA LEU A 45 -6.35 1.38 -9.53
C LEU A 45 -5.30 0.42 -10.11
N PRO A 46 -3.98 0.67 -9.92
CA PRO A 46 -2.91 -0.24 -10.35
C PRO A 46 -2.97 -1.62 -9.66
N GLU A 47 -2.57 -2.68 -10.37
CA GLU A 47 -2.48 -4.04 -9.81
C GLU A 47 -1.52 -4.15 -8.63
N ASP A 48 -0.46 -3.35 -8.60
CA ASP A 48 0.53 -3.38 -7.53
C ASP A 48 -0.10 -3.05 -6.17
N LEU A 49 -1.16 -2.23 -6.17
CA LEU A 49 -1.92 -1.88 -4.97
C LEU A 49 -2.86 -2.98 -4.49
N VAL A 50 -3.51 -3.66 -5.43
CA VAL A 50 -4.31 -4.85 -5.09
C VAL A 50 -3.42 -5.90 -4.45
N LYS A 51 -2.18 -6.05 -4.94
CA LYS A 51 -1.18 -6.93 -4.32
C LYS A 51 -0.75 -6.45 -2.94
N LEU A 52 -0.62 -5.14 -2.73
CA LEU A 52 -0.26 -4.57 -1.43
C LEU A 52 -1.36 -4.78 -0.39
N GLU A 53 -2.61 -4.52 -0.73
CA GLU A 53 -3.76 -4.74 0.15
C GLU A 53 -3.85 -6.22 0.55
N ALA A 54 -3.68 -7.13 -0.41
CA ALA A 54 -3.62 -8.56 -0.13
C ALA A 54 -2.41 -8.97 0.75
N ALA A 55 -1.25 -8.34 0.55
CA ALA A 55 -0.06 -8.60 1.38
C ALA A 55 -0.25 -8.12 2.82
N LEU A 56 -0.84 -6.94 3.01
CA LEU A 56 -1.15 -6.40 4.33
C LEU A 56 -2.23 -7.24 5.03
N GLU A 57 -3.29 -7.63 4.32
CA GLU A 57 -4.31 -8.52 4.86
C GLU A 57 -3.70 -9.84 5.33
N ALA A 58 -2.76 -10.40 4.56
CA ALA A 58 -2.04 -11.60 4.95
C ALA A 58 -1.19 -11.40 6.22
N GLU A 59 -0.46 -10.29 6.33
CA GLU A 59 0.33 -9.96 7.53
C GLU A 59 -0.55 -9.74 8.78
N PHE A 60 -1.61 -8.94 8.66
CA PHE A 60 -2.57 -8.75 9.76
C PHE A 60 -3.26 -10.07 10.15
N ALA A 61 -3.61 -10.92 9.17
CA ALA A 61 -4.16 -12.24 9.44
C ALA A 61 -3.16 -13.17 10.14
N GLN A 62 -1.86 -13.01 9.90
CA GLN A 62 -0.82 -13.73 10.64
C GLN A 62 -0.68 -13.21 12.07
N ASP A 63 -0.64 -11.90 12.30
CA ASP A 63 -0.56 -11.29 13.64
C ASP A 63 -1.73 -11.68 14.56
N VAL A 64 -2.95 -11.72 14.01
CA VAL A 64 -4.15 -12.16 14.73
C VAL A 64 -4.09 -13.64 15.10
N ARG A 65 -3.43 -14.48 14.29
CA ARG A 65 -3.27 -15.91 14.54
C ARG A 65 -2.21 -16.20 15.60
N ASP A 66 -1.11 -15.44 15.62
CA ASP A 66 -0.07 -15.58 16.65
C ASP A 66 -0.57 -15.12 18.02
N SER A 67 -1.35 -14.04 18.06
CA SER A 67 -1.94 -13.51 19.31
C SER A 67 -2.96 -14.46 19.98
N LYS A 68 -3.49 -15.46 19.28
CA LYS A 68 -4.43 -16.46 19.82
C LYS A 68 -3.77 -17.75 20.30
N ARG A 69 -2.44 -17.87 20.17
CA ARG A 69 -1.67 -19.07 20.55
C ARG A 69 -0.84 -18.91 21.82
N GLY A 70 -0.88 -17.74 22.46
CA GLY A 70 -0.27 -17.44 23.77
C GLY A 70 -1.22 -17.67 24.94
#